data_AF-A0A927A7I3-F1
#
_entry.id   AF-A0A927A7I3-F1
#
_cell.length_a   1.000
_cell.length_b   1.000
_cell.length_c   1.000
_cell.angle_alpha   90.00
_cell.angle_beta   90.00
_cell.angle_gamma   90.00
#
_symmetry.space_group_name_H-M   'P 1'
#
loop_
_entity.id
_entity.type
_entity.pdbx_description
1 polymer ?
#
loop_
_entity_poly.entity_id
_entity_poly.type
_entity_poly.pdbx_seq_one_letter_code
_entity_poly.pdbx_strand_id
1 'polypeptide(L)'
;MLSEQPIDVVRQQALTVLTASFVSQGHPPEYATHMATAAIFQTDLELRNAQLSRLLSWLKQDHAEIYQTALTLVESTRAEFERRVKE
;
A
#
# COMPACT_ATOMS: atom_id res chain seq x y z
N MET A 1 11.50 12.74 -14.91
CA MET A 1 10.29 12.01 -15.32
C MET A 1 10.46 10.57 -14.87
N LEU A 2 9.93 10.22 -13.69
CA LEU A 2 9.79 8.82 -13.31
C LEU A 2 8.62 8.28 -14.13
N SER A 3 8.91 7.38 -15.06
CA SER A 3 7.93 6.76 -15.94
C SER A 3 6.85 6.06 -15.11
N GLU A 4 5.68 6.70 -14.99
CA GLU A 4 4.48 6.21 -14.28
C GLU A 4 3.82 4.99 -14.98
N GLN A 5 4.33 4.56 -16.13
CA GLN A 5 3.67 3.60 -17.02
C GLN A 5 3.76 2.09 -16.68
N PRO A 6 4.69 1.54 -15.87
CA PRO A 6 4.72 0.08 -15.63
C PRO A 6 3.80 -0.37 -14.48
N ILE A 7 3.51 0.50 -13.50
CA ILE A 7 2.74 0.14 -12.29
C ILE A 7 1.25 -0.09 -12.63
N ASP A 8 0.72 0.70 -13.56
CA ASP A 8 -0.69 0.63 -13.93
C ASP A 8 -1.01 -0.68 -14.67
N VAL A 9 -0.11 -1.14 -15.54
CA VAL A 9 -0.25 -2.41 -16.28
C VAL A 9 -0.28 -3.61 -15.33
N VAL A 10 0.62 -3.65 -14.35
CA VAL A 10 0.67 -4.75 -13.36
C VAL A 10 -0.59 -4.78 -12.51
N ARG A 11 -1.10 -3.62 -12.07
CA ARG A 11 -2.35 -3.55 -11.31
C ARG A 11 -3.56 -3.96 -12.13
N GLN A 12 -3.65 -3.54 -13.40
CA GLN A 12 -4.75 -3.95 -14.28
C GLN A 12 -4.74 -5.46 -14.55
N GLN A 13 -3.55 -6.04 -14.73
CA GLN A 13 -3.40 -7.48 -14.88
C GLN A 13 -3.78 -8.22 -13.59
N ALA A 14 -3.33 -7.74 -12.43
CA ALA A 14 -3.70 -8.30 -11.13
C ALA A 14 -5.21 -8.24 -10.89
N LEU A 15 -5.85 -7.11 -11.21
CA LEU A 15 -7.30 -6.94 -11.09
C LEU A 15 -8.05 -7.97 -11.93
N THR A 16 -7.62 -8.16 -13.18
CA THR A 16 -8.22 -9.13 -14.10
C THR A 16 -8.11 -10.55 -13.57
N VAL A 17 -6.90 -10.96 -13.15
CA VAL A 17 -6.63 -12.32 -12.66
C VAL A 17 -7.38 -12.60 -11.35
N LEU A 18 -7.35 -11.66 -10.41
CA LEU A 18 -8.02 -11.83 -9.11
C LEU A 18 -9.54 -11.86 -9.27
N THR A 19 -10.10 -11.01 -10.15
CA THR A 19 -11.54 -11.02 -10.42
C THR A 19 -11.97 -12.37 -11.01
N ALA A 20 -11.23 -12.88 -12.01
CA ALA A 20 -11.50 -14.20 -12.59
C ALA A 20 -11.39 -15.33 -11.53
N SER A 21 -10.40 -15.24 -10.64
CA SER A 21 -10.25 -16.19 -9.53
C SER A 21 -11.46 -16.15 -8.58
N PHE A 22 -11.91 -14.98 -8.15
CA PHE A 22 -13.07 -14.86 -7.27
C PHE A 22 -14.38 -15.30 -7.95
N VAL A 23 -14.56 -15.01 -9.24
CA VAL A 23 -15.70 -15.54 -10.01
C VAL A 23 -15.66 -17.07 -10.06
N SER A 24 -14.49 -17.68 -10.27
CA SER A 24 -14.35 -19.14 -10.28
C SER A 24 -14.64 -19.78 -8.92
N GLN A 25 -14.53 -19.02 -7.83
CA GLN A 25 -14.90 -19.44 -6.47
C GLN A 25 -16.40 -19.28 -6.18
N GLY A 26 -17.18 -18.78 -7.14
CA GLY A 26 -18.64 -18.63 -7.04
C GLY A 26 -19.12 -17.24 -6.62
N HIS A 27 -18.24 -16.24 -6.53
CA HIS A 27 -18.64 -14.87 -6.24
C HIS A 27 -19.30 -14.19 -7.45
N PRO A 28 -20.35 -13.37 -7.25
CA PRO A 28 -20.91 -12.54 -8.32
C PRO A 28 -19.84 -11.63 -8.94
N PRO A 29 -19.84 -11.39 -10.26
CA PRO A 29 -18.78 -10.62 -10.94
C PRO A 29 -18.51 -9.22 -10.36
N GLU A 30 -19.57 -8.50 -9.99
CA GLU A 30 -19.47 -7.17 -9.37
C GLU A 30 -18.77 -7.27 -8.00
N TYR A 31 -19.19 -8.23 -7.18
CA TYR A 31 -18.59 -8.47 -5.86
C TYR A 31 -17.12 -8.92 -5.97
N ALA A 32 -16.82 -9.81 -6.93
CA ALA A 32 -15.47 -10.28 -7.23
C ALA A 32 -14.53 -9.12 -7.61
N THR A 33 -15.03 -8.12 -8.35
CA THR A 33 -14.27 -6.92 -8.72
C THR A 33 -13.91 -6.08 -7.50
N HIS A 34 -14.86 -5.89 -6.57
CA HIS A 34 -14.60 -5.20 -5.31
C HIS A 34 -13.58 -5.95 -4.44
N MET A 35 -13.71 -7.28 -4.35
CA MET A 35 -12.75 -8.12 -3.61
C MET A 35 -11.34 -8.02 -4.20
N ALA A 36 -11.21 -8.12 -5.53
CA ALA A 36 -9.93 -7.98 -6.21
C ALA A 36 -9.29 -6.61 -5.98
N THR A 37 -10.09 -5.55 -6.05
CA THR A 37 -9.65 -4.18 -5.77
C THR A 37 -9.15 -4.03 -4.33
N ALA A 38 -9.92 -4.51 -3.36
CA ALA A 38 -9.55 -4.47 -1.94
C ALA A 38 -8.26 -5.27 -1.66
N ALA A 39 -8.12 -6.46 -2.27
CA ALA A 39 -6.93 -7.29 -2.12
C ALA A 39 -5.67 -6.61 -2.67
N ILE A 40 -5.77 -5.93 -3.82
CA ILE A 40 -4.66 -5.15 -4.38
C ILE A 40 -4.27 -4.01 -3.45
N PHE A 41 -5.24 -3.22 -2.97
CA PHE A 41 -4.97 -2.13 -2.03
C PHE A 41 -4.34 -2.62 -0.73
N GLN A 42 -4.85 -3.71 -0.17
CA GLN A 42 -4.28 -4.31 1.04
C GLN A 42 -2.83 -4.75 0.82
N THR A 43 -2.55 -5.41 -0.30
CA THR A 43 -1.18 -5.83 -0.65
C THR A 43 -0.24 -4.63 -0.81
N ASP A 44 -0.70 -3.56 -1.47
CA ASP A 44 0.09 -2.33 -1.63
C ASP A 44 0.39 -1.67 -0.28
N LEU A 45 -0.59 -1.62 0.65
CA LEU A 45 -0.41 -1.10 2.00
C LEU A 45 0.60 -1.94 2.81
N GLU A 46 0.50 -3.27 2.74
CA GLU A 46 1.44 -4.18 3.40
C GLU A 46 2.87 -3.99 2.89
N LEU A 47 3.05 -3.85 1.58
CA LEU A 47 4.36 -3.58 0.98
C LEU A 47 4.94 -2.25 1.48
N ARG A 48 4.12 -1.18 1.49
CA ARG A 48 4.56 0.13 2.00
C ARG A 48 4.94 0.07 3.48
N ASN A 49 4.14 -0.62 4.30
CA ASN A 49 4.42 -0.82 5.71
C ASN A 49 5.73 -1.57 5.92
N ALA A 50 5.96 -2.68 5.21
CA ALA A 50 7.20 -3.45 5.30
C ALA A 50 8.43 -2.61 4.91
N GLN A 51 8.31 -1.79 3.87
CA GLN A 51 9.38 -0.89 3.43
C GLN A 51 9.68 0.19 4.48
N LEU A 52 8.65 0.84 5.05
CA LEU A 52 8.80 1.83 6.10
C LEU A 52 9.40 1.22 7.37
N SER A 53 8.93 0.04 7.80
CA SER A 53 9.49 -0.67 8.94
C SER A 53 10.97 -1.01 8.74
N ARG A 54 11.33 -1.47 7.53
CA ARG A 54 12.74 -1.74 7.19
C ARG A 54 13.57 -0.46 7.22
N LEU A 55 13.07 0.63 6.65
CA LEU A 55 13.75 1.93 6.64
C LEU A 55 13.98 2.45 8.07
N LEU A 56 12.95 2.45 8.92
CA LEU A 56 13.07 2.90 10.32
C LEU A 56 14.02 2.02 11.12
N SER A 57 14.00 0.70 10.88
CA SER A 57 14.94 -0.23 11.54
C SER A 57 16.38 0.06 11.14
N TRP A 58 16.62 0.29 9.85
CA TRP A 58 17.93 0.68 9.33
C TRP A 58 18.40 2.02 9.92
N LEU A 59 17.53 3.04 9.97
CA LEU A 59 17.85 4.32 10.60
C LEU A 59 18.20 4.17 12.09
N LYS A 60 17.47 3.31 12.82
CA LYS A 60 17.74 3.07 14.24
C LYS A 60 19.12 2.44 14.47
N GLN A 61 19.55 1.56 13.57
CA GLN A 61 20.81 0.82 13.69
C GLN A 61 22.00 1.64 13.22
N ASP A 62 21.89 2.26 12.05
CA ASP A 62 23.03 2.85 11.33
C ASP A 62 23.06 4.39 11.36
N HIS A 63 21.93 5.04 11.70
CA HIS A 63 21.75 6.49 11.63
C HIS A 63 20.95 7.04 12.83
N ALA A 64 21.37 6.66 14.04
CA ALA A 64 20.66 6.98 15.28
C ALA A 64 20.47 8.49 15.50
N GLU A 65 21.35 9.32 14.94
CA GLU A 65 21.30 10.79 14.99
C GLU A 65 20.07 11.41 14.32
N ILE A 66 19.49 10.73 13.32
CA ILE A 66 18.28 11.20 12.61
C ILE A 66 17.04 10.33 12.89
N TYR A 67 17.21 9.16 13.52
CA TYR A 67 16.12 8.20 13.75
C TYR A 67 14.90 8.85 14.40
N GLN A 68 15.08 9.63 15.47
CA GLN A 68 13.96 10.22 16.20
C GLN A 68 13.20 11.26 15.38
N THR A 69 13.91 12.05 14.57
CA THR A 69 13.32 13.03 13.66
C THR A 69 12.54 12.34 12.54
N ALA A 70 13.09 11.29 11.95
CA ALA A 70 12.42 10.48 10.93
C ALA A 70 11.16 9.81 11.47
N LEU A 71 11.22 9.24 12.68
CA LEU A 71 10.05 8.64 13.34
C LEU A 71 8.95 9.68 13.57
N THR A 72 9.32 10.87 14.03
CA THR A 72 8.38 11.98 14.27
C THR A 72 7.68 12.40 12.97
N LEU A 73 8.42 12.46 11.86
CA LEU A 73 7.87 12.77 10.54
C LEU A 73 6.86 11.72 10.05
N VAL A 74 7.13 10.43 10.27
CA VAL A 74 6.19 9.35 9.92
C VAL A 74 4.90 9.48 10.73
N GLU A 75 5.01 9.73 12.04
CA GLU A 75 3.86 9.92 12.93
C GLU A 75 3.05 11.18 12.59
N SER A 76 3.71 12.29 12.27
CA SER A 76 3.02 13.51 11.86
C SER A 76 2.27 13.31 10.53
N THR A 77 2.86 12.58 9.58
CA THR A 77 2.21 12.23 8.32
C THR A 77 0.94 11.41 8.53
N ARG A 78 0.94 10.46 9.48
CA ARG A 78 -0.28 9.72 9.87
C ARG A 78 -1.34 10.69 10.41
N ALA A 79 -0.98 11.56 11.34
CA ALA A 79 -1.91 12.50 11.96
C ALA A 79 -2.52 13.48 10.95
N GLU A 80 -1.73 13.95 9.98
CA GLU A 80 -2.22 14.78 8.87
C GLU A 80 -3.21 14.02 7.97
N PHE A 81 -2.89 12.77 7.63
CA PHE A 81 -3.80 11.93 6.85
C PHE A 81 -5.12 11.69 7.59
N GLU A 82 -5.07 11.30 8.87
CA GLU A 82 -6.28 11.08 9.68
C GLU A 82 -7.14 12.33 9.80
N ARG A 83 -6.53 13.52 9.84
CA ARG A 83 -7.25 14.79 9.82
C ARG A 83 -8.00 14.98 8.51
N ARG A 84 -7.32 14.78 7.38
CA ARG A 84 -7.92 14.91 6.03
C ARG A 84 -9.07 13.94 5.77
N VAL A 85 -9.11 12.80 6.45
CA VAL A 85 -10.21 11.82 6.33
C VAL A 85 -11.42 12.19 7.19
N LYS A 86 -11.21 12.97 8.26
CA LYS A 86 -12.28 13.40 9.18
C LYS A 86 -12.97 14.69 8.75
N GLU A 87 -12.31 15.48 7.90
CA GLU A 87 -12.84 16.69 7.24
C GLU A 87 -13.65 16.34 5.99
#